data_AF-A0A517TGS1-F1
#
_entry.id   AF-A0A517TGS1-F1
#
_cell.length_a   1.000
_cell.length_b   1.000
_cell.length_c   1.000
_cell.angle_alpha   90.00
_cell.angle_beta   90.00
_cell.angle_gamma   90.00
#
_symmetry.space_group_name_H-M   'P 1'
#
loop_
_entity.id
_entity.type
_entity.pdbx_description
1 polymer ?
#
loop_
_entity_poly.entity_id
_entity_poly.type
_entity_poly.pdbx_seq_one_letter_code
_entity_poly.pdbx_strand_id
1 'polypeptide(L)'
;MDKPAWADKDKLGRAIAAEERLLKHGVVTWGAVVQANNALFQPGVENAPLQILYAIKSDVEVSDLSSYASRIYDLKEGSATNSEEAKIGEVLADEFITIYGKKLPQSLSGDAALATSAMYLCRHHLPCGYLLHGWFPILVEKRSGLAIVVPFDYWPEELLALWQRPINEQASELEDWLNQVAVANAGSVKRFLEFWLKVCRGEPIGKEEVPLLPVVLTESSANYLRDLCAQPGGDGKDGMLPIRVSVAGSAVGAMHTSVDYESEPIDRKRDVTYKHHGVQLVISRKALPYVMGTKVDYPQADGSHPVLEINNPNFD
;
A
#
# COMPACT_ATOMS: atom_id res chain seq x y z
N MET A 1 -12.27 -18.06 -9.78
CA MET A 1 -12.26 -17.04 -10.85
C MET A 1 -12.91 -17.61 -12.10
N ASP A 2 -13.73 -16.83 -12.81
CA ASP A 2 -14.26 -17.27 -14.11
C ASP A 2 -13.14 -17.22 -15.16
N LYS A 3 -12.93 -18.34 -15.83
CA LYS A 3 -11.84 -18.53 -16.78
C LYS A 3 -12.20 -17.88 -18.12
N PRO A 4 -11.42 -16.90 -18.63
CA PRO A 4 -11.69 -16.31 -19.94
C PRO A 4 -11.61 -17.33 -21.07
N ALA A 5 -12.46 -17.20 -22.09
CA ALA A 5 -12.52 -18.15 -23.22
C ALA A 5 -11.21 -18.26 -24.03
N TRP A 6 -10.32 -17.28 -23.94
CA TRP A 6 -8.99 -17.31 -24.56
C TRP A 6 -7.96 -18.11 -23.74
N ALA A 7 -8.17 -18.31 -22.43
CA ALA A 7 -7.17 -18.84 -21.51
C ALA A 7 -6.78 -20.31 -21.76
N ASP A 8 -7.58 -21.08 -22.50
CA ASP A 8 -7.20 -22.44 -22.94
C ASP A 8 -6.20 -22.46 -24.10
N LYS A 9 -6.01 -21.33 -24.80
CA LYS A 9 -5.16 -21.22 -25.99
C LYS A 9 -3.88 -20.42 -25.74
N ASP A 10 -3.82 -19.71 -24.61
CA ASP A 10 -2.75 -18.77 -24.27
C ASP A 10 -1.86 -19.28 -23.13
N LYS A 11 -0.55 -19.02 -23.21
CA LYS A 11 0.40 -19.36 -22.14
C LYS A 11 0.04 -18.67 -20.81
N LEU A 12 -0.55 -17.48 -20.86
CA LEU A 12 -1.01 -16.70 -19.71
C LEU A 12 -2.12 -17.39 -18.92
N GLY A 13 -2.93 -18.23 -19.57
CA GLY A 13 -3.93 -19.08 -18.91
C GLY A 13 -3.34 -20.06 -17.89
N ARG A 14 -2.03 -20.35 -17.96
CA ARG A 14 -1.32 -21.15 -16.95
C ARG A 14 -1.22 -20.46 -15.60
N ALA A 15 -1.20 -19.12 -15.55
CA ALA A 15 -1.24 -18.36 -14.30
C ALA A 15 -2.63 -18.46 -13.65
N ILE A 16 -3.69 -18.28 -14.45
CA ILE A 16 -5.09 -18.43 -14.03
C ILE A 16 -5.33 -19.85 -13.48
N ALA A 17 -4.93 -20.88 -14.23
CA ALA A 17 -5.08 -22.28 -13.82
C ALA A 17 -4.15 -22.70 -12.65
N ALA A 18 -3.23 -21.84 -12.22
CA ALA A 18 -2.36 -22.09 -11.07
C ALA A 18 -2.87 -21.45 -9.76
N GLU A 19 -3.91 -20.60 -9.81
CA GLU A 19 -4.42 -19.84 -8.67
C GLU A 19 -4.65 -20.73 -7.42
N GLU A 20 -5.48 -21.76 -7.52
CA GLU A 20 -5.81 -22.64 -6.38
C GLU A 20 -4.56 -23.32 -5.78
N ARG A 21 -3.58 -23.66 -6.63
CA ARG A 21 -2.31 -24.27 -6.21
C ARG A 21 -1.39 -23.25 -5.55
N LEU A 22 -1.37 -22.02 -6.05
CA LEU A 22 -0.59 -20.91 -5.48
C LEU A 22 -1.16 -20.46 -4.13
N LEU A 23 -2.48 -20.44 -3.96
CA LEU A 23 -3.11 -20.15 -2.66
C LEU A 23 -2.79 -21.22 -1.59
N LYS A 24 -2.60 -22.48 -2.00
CA LYS A 24 -2.30 -23.60 -1.08
C LYS A 24 -0.80 -23.81 -0.81
N HIS A 25 0.06 -23.54 -1.80
CA HIS A 25 1.46 -23.97 -1.80
C HIS A 25 2.44 -22.92 -2.36
N GLY A 26 1.94 -21.75 -2.77
CA GLY A 26 2.77 -20.62 -3.17
C GLY A 26 3.57 -20.07 -2.00
N VAL A 27 4.73 -19.49 -2.30
CA VAL A 27 5.58 -18.83 -1.32
C VAL A 27 5.32 -17.33 -1.42
N VAL A 28 5.01 -16.70 -0.28
CA VAL A 28 4.85 -15.25 -0.21
C VAL A 28 6.20 -14.57 -0.43
N THR A 29 6.24 -13.59 -1.32
CA THR A 29 7.38 -12.69 -1.55
C THR A 29 6.87 -11.35 -2.08
N TRP A 30 7.75 -10.38 -2.26
CA TRP A 30 7.42 -9.08 -2.86
C TRP A 30 7.57 -9.12 -4.37
N GLY A 31 6.59 -8.54 -5.07
CA GLY A 31 6.62 -8.28 -6.50
C GLY A 31 6.62 -6.78 -6.80
N ALA A 32 7.31 -6.39 -7.87
CA ALA A 32 7.26 -5.05 -8.45
C ALA A 32 6.88 -5.13 -9.94
N VAL A 33 6.13 -4.14 -10.44
CA VAL A 33 5.70 -4.04 -11.83
C VAL A 33 6.87 -3.61 -12.70
N VAL A 34 7.18 -4.39 -13.72
CA VAL A 34 8.15 -4.03 -14.78
C VAL A 34 7.41 -3.34 -15.91
N GLN A 35 6.34 -3.95 -16.41
CA GLN A 35 5.44 -3.38 -17.42
C GLN A 35 4.02 -3.88 -17.13
N ALA A 36 3.01 -3.03 -17.28
CA ALA A 36 1.61 -3.41 -17.15
C ALA A 36 0.76 -2.76 -18.24
N ASN A 37 -0.39 -3.34 -18.56
CA ASN A 37 -1.38 -2.65 -19.39
C ASN A 37 -1.89 -1.40 -18.67
N ASN A 38 -1.89 -0.24 -19.34
CA ASN A 38 -2.28 1.06 -18.74
C ASN A 38 -3.66 1.05 -18.08
N ALA A 39 -4.61 0.22 -18.57
CA ALA A 39 -5.92 0.09 -17.96
C ALA A 39 -5.84 -0.40 -16.50
N LEU A 40 -4.81 -1.16 -16.12
CA LEU A 40 -4.64 -1.69 -14.76
C LEU A 40 -4.42 -0.59 -13.72
N PHE A 41 -3.98 0.61 -14.09
CA PHE A 41 -3.78 1.75 -13.19
C PHE A 41 -5.03 2.63 -13.02
N GLN A 42 -6.16 2.23 -13.62
CA GLN A 42 -7.42 2.96 -13.55
C GLN A 42 -8.55 2.06 -13.02
N PRO A 43 -9.58 2.62 -12.37
CA PRO A 43 -10.78 1.88 -11.98
C PRO A 43 -11.39 1.14 -13.17
N GLY A 44 -11.73 -0.14 -12.99
CA GLY A 44 -12.28 -0.98 -14.05
C GLY A 44 -12.49 -2.42 -13.58
N VAL A 45 -13.15 -3.22 -14.42
CA VAL A 45 -13.51 -4.62 -14.11
C VAL A 45 -12.65 -5.65 -14.84
N GLU A 46 -11.90 -5.23 -15.86
CA GLU A 46 -11.14 -6.15 -16.73
C GLU A 46 -9.75 -6.49 -16.18
N ASN A 47 -9.55 -7.75 -15.85
CA ASN A 47 -8.24 -8.33 -15.54
C ASN A 47 -7.33 -8.30 -16.78
N ALA A 48 -6.04 -8.04 -16.62
CA ALA A 48 -5.10 -7.88 -17.73
C ALA A 48 -3.68 -8.41 -17.42
N PRO A 49 -2.86 -8.72 -18.45
CA PRO A 49 -1.46 -9.06 -18.28
C PRO A 49 -0.62 -7.92 -17.68
N LEU A 50 0.43 -8.33 -16.97
CA LEU A 50 1.59 -7.52 -16.63
C LEU A 50 2.83 -8.41 -16.50
N GLN A 51 4.00 -7.80 -16.63
CA GLN A 51 5.27 -8.36 -16.25
C GLN A 51 5.65 -7.85 -14.85
N ILE A 52 6.05 -8.77 -13.98
CA ILE A 52 6.59 -8.46 -12.65
C ILE A 52 8.05 -8.90 -12.50
N LEU A 53 8.76 -8.19 -11.63
CA LEU A 53 9.98 -8.60 -10.97
C LEU A 53 9.61 -9.13 -9.58
N TYR A 54 10.33 -10.11 -9.05
CA TYR A 54 10.19 -10.54 -7.66
C TYR A 54 11.48 -11.11 -7.08
N ALA A 55 11.56 -11.11 -5.75
CA ALA A 55 12.66 -11.70 -5.01
C ALA A 55 12.44 -13.21 -4.80
N ILE A 56 13.43 -14.03 -5.20
CA ILE A 56 13.44 -15.50 -5.02
C ILE A 56 13.68 -15.87 -3.55
N LYS A 57 14.28 -14.96 -2.80
CA LYS A 57 14.57 -15.01 -1.36
C LYS A 57 14.05 -13.73 -0.70
N SER A 58 13.85 -13.77 0.61
CA SER A 58 13.36 -12.64 1.42
C SER A 58 14.50 -11.73 1.92
N ASP A 59 15.53 -11.53 1.10
CA ASP A 59 16.74 -10.73 1.39
C ASP A 59 16.86 -9.48 0.50
N VAL A 60 15.75 -9.09 -0.14
CA VAL A 60 15.63 -7.90 -0.99
C VAL A 60 14.51 -7.02 -0.47
N GLU A 61 14.87 -5.79 -0.13
CA GLU A 61 13.96 -4.75 0.37
C GLU A 61 12.97 -4.30 -0.71
N VAL A 62 11.76 -3.88 -0.30
CA VAL A 62 10.70 -3.50 -1.25
C VAL A 62 11.08 -2.27 -2.06
N SER A 63 11.80 -1.34 -1.43
CA SER A 63 12.30 -0.11 -2.03
C SER A 63 13.30 -0.37 -3.17
N ASP A 64 14.15 -1.39 -3.03
CA ASP A 64 15.12 -1.78 -4.05
C ASP A 64 14.43 -2.40 -5.29
N LEU A 65 13.33 -3.13 -5.12
CA LEU A 65 12.62 -3.80 -6.22
C LEU A 65 12.13 -2.84 -7.31
N SER A 66 11.67 -1.63 -6.97
CA SER A 66 11.29 -0.62 -7.96
C SER A 66 12.48 -0.17 -8.82
N SER A 67 13.66 0.01 -8.21
CA SER A 67 14.89 0.39 -8.93
C SER A 67 15.35 -0.72 -9.88
N TYR A 68 15.26 -1.98 -9.45
CA TYR A 68 15.51 -3.13 -10.32
C TYR A 68 14.46 -3.26 -11.43
N ALA A 69 13.18 -3.00 -11.15
CA ALA A 69 12.11 -3.08 -12.15
C ALA A 69 12.28 -2.03 -13.26
N SER A 70 12.63 -0.78 -12.92
CA SER A 70 12.98 0.26 -13.90
C SER A 70 14.13 -0.18 -14.80
N ARG A 71 15.24 -0.68 -14.22
CA ARG A 71 16.39 -1.16 -15.00
C ARG A 71 16.06 -2.31 -15.95
N ILE A 72 15.04 -3.11 -15.66
CA ILE A 72 14.55 -4.17 -16.55
C ILE A 72 13.65 -3.59 -17.64
N TYR A 73 12.79 -2.61 -17.31
CA TYR A 73 12.00 -1.87 -18.28
C TYR A 73 12.90 -1.18 -19.32
N ASP A 74 13.98 -0.52 -18.89
CA ASP A 74 14.92 0.17 -19.78
C ASP A 74 15.55 -0.75 -20.84
N LEU A 75 15.62 -2.06 -20.59
CA LEU A 75 16.13 -3.03 -21.57
C LEU A 75 15.21 -3.15 -22.80
N LYS A 76 13.90 -2.98 -22.60
CA LYS A 76 12.90 -2.93 -23.68
C LYS A 76 13.18 -1.74 -24.60
N GLU A 77 13.60 -0.62 -24.02
CA GLU A 77 14.00 0.61 -24.72
C GLU A 77 15.43 0.54 -25.30
N GLY A 78 16.09 -0.63 -25.24
CA GLY A 78 17.38 -0.88 -25.88
C GLY A 78 18.63 -0.57 -25.05
N SER A 79 18.51 -0.37 -23.73
CA SER A 79 19.66 -0.05 -22.85
C SER A 79 20.63 -1.23 -22.56
N ALA A 80 20.41 -2.39 -23.17
CA ALA A 80 21.17 -3.62 -22.91
C ALA A 80 22.67 -3.47 -23.20
N THR A 81 23.50 -3.79 -22.20
CA THR A 81 24.97 -3.68 -22.28
C THR A 81 25.65 -4.96 -22.71
N ASN A 82 24.93 -6.09 -22.68
CA ASN A 82 25.47 -7.42 -22.96
C ASN A 82 24.41 -8.37 -23.55
N SER A 83 24.86 -9.54 -24.03
CA SER A 83 24.00 -10.50 -24.74
C SER A 83 22.97 -11.25 -23.86
N GLU A 84 23.04 -11.15 -22.53
CA GLU A 84 22.01 -11.73 -21.65
C GLU A 84 20.90 -10.71 -21.36
N GLU A 85 21.28 -9.45 -21.18
CA GLU A 85 20.36 -8.31 -21.11
C GLU A 85 19.57 -8.11 -22.40
N ALA A 86 20.24 -8.20 -23.56
CA ALA A 86 19.58 -8.04 -24.86
C ALA A 86 18.45 -9.07 -25.04
N LYS A 87 18.68 -10.33 -24.66
CA LYS A 87 17.66 -11.40 -24.70
C LYS A 87 16.50 -11.18 -23.73
N ILE A 88 16.69 -10.39 -22.67
CA ILE A 88 15.60 -10.00 -21.76
C ILE A 88 14.83 -8.83 -22.40
N GLY A 89 15.53 -7.82 -22.92
CA GLY A 89 14.91 -6.69 -23.64
C GLY A 89 14.07 -7.13 -24.83
N GLU A 90 14.60 -8.01 -25.71
CA GLU A 90 13.88 -8.60 -26.84
C GLU A 90 12.57 -9.28 -26.42
N VAL A 91 12.61 -10.03 -25.32
CA VAL A 91 11.43 -10.73 -24.77
C VAL A 91 10.41 -9.78 -24.14
N LEU A 92 10.85 -8.66 -23.57
CA LEU A 92 9.96 -7.63 -23.03
C LEU A 92 9.38 -6.72 -24.12
N ALA A 93 10.08 -6.59 -25.25
CA ALA A 93 9.61 -5.87 -26.43
C ALA A 93 8.51 -6.63 -27.19
N ASP A 94 8.57 -7.95 -27.23
CA ASP A 94 7.52 -8.80 -27.81
C ASP A 94 6.41 -9.11 -26.79
N GLU A 95 5.33 -8.35 -26.86
CA GLU A 95 4.18 -8.47 -25.94
C GLU A 95 3.45 -9.83 -26.03
N PHE A 96 3.78 -10.68 -27.01
CA PHE A 96 3.26 -12.05 -27.14
C PHE A 96 4.17 -13.10 -26.48
N ILE A 97 5.40 -12.76 -26.05
CA ILE A 97 6.32 -13.71 -25.40
C ILE A 97 6.15 -13.69 -23.87
N THR A 98 5.35 -14.64 -23.39
CA THR A 98 5.21 -14.91 -21.95
C THR A 98 6.44 -15.65 -21.38
N ILE A 99 7.17 -15.02 -20.45
CA ILE A 99 8.21 -15.68 -19.63
C ILE A 99 7.77 -15.87 -18.18
N TYR A 100 8.22 -16.96 -17.55
CA TYR A 100 7.96 -17.27 -16.15
C TYR A 100 9.24 -17.72 -15.46
N GLY A 101 9.49 -17.23 -14.24
CA GLY A 101 10.61 -17.65 -13.40
C GLY A 101 11.97 -17.38 -14.00
N LYS A 102 12.07 -16.42 -14.93
CA LYS A 102 13.32 -16.09 -15.61
C LYS A 102 14.21 -15.34 -14.62
N LYS A 103 15.16 -16.07 -14.03
CA LYS A 103 16.22 -15.47 -13.21
C LYS A 103 16.95 -14.39 -14.00
N LEU A 104 17.25 -13.28 -13.34
CA LEU A 104 18.04 -12.21 -13.93
C LEU A 104 19.54 -12.57 -13.91
N PRO A 105 20.32 -12.10 -14.90
CA PRO A 105 21.78 -12.14 -14.85
C PRO A 105 22.32 -11.21 -13.74
N GLN A 106 23.52 -11.52 -13.25
CA GLN A 106 24.18 -10.76 -12.18
C GLN A 106 24.43 -9.29 -12.57
N SER A 107 24.53 -8.96 -13.86
CA SER A 107 24.66 -7.58 -14.34
C SER A 107 23.44 -6.71 -14.00
N LEU A 108 22.24 -7.30 -13.99
CA LEU A 108 21.00 -6.63 -13.60
C LEU A 108 20.77 -6.69 -12.10
N SER A 109 20.92 -7.86 -11.48
CA SER A 109 20.54 -8.05 -10.07
C SER A 109 21.66 -7.73 -9.06
N GLY A 110 22.91 -7.67 -9.48
CA GLY A 110 24.04 -7.85 -8.56
C GLY A 110 23.90 -9.18 -7.84
N ASP A 111 24.18 -9.21 -6.55
CA ASP A 111 24.07 -10.43 -5.72
C ASP A 111 22.62 -10.77 -5.29
N ALA A 112 21.65 -9.91 -5.61
CA ALA A 112 20.24 -10.13 -5.27
C ALA A 112 19.65 -11.32 -6.07
N ALA A 113 18.97 -12.24 -5.39
CA ALA A 113 18.35 -13.39 -6.03
C ALA A 113 17.00 -13.01 -6.68
N LEU A 114 17.05 -12.44 -7.88
CA LEU A 114 15.86 -11.89 -8.57
C LEU A 114 15.40 -12.74 -9.77
N ALA A 115 14.09 -12.76 -10.01
CA ALA A 115 13.49 -13.33 -11.21
C ALA A 115 12.32 -12.47 -11.71
N THR A 116 12.03 -12.58 -13.02
CA THR A 116 10.89 -11.92 -13.64
C THR A 116 9.90 -12.95 -14.22
N SER A 117 8.62 -12.62 -14.11
CA SER A 117 7.50 -13.43 -14.59
C SER A 117 6.39 -12.56 -15.15
N ALA A 118 5.76 -13.03 -16.22
CA ALA A 118 4.44 -12.59 -16.59
C ALA A 118 3.43 -13.06 -15.55
N MET A 119 2.39 -12.26 -15.35
CA MET A 119 1.27 -12.54 -14.47
C MET A 119 -0.02 -12.08 -15.15
N TYR A 120 -1.15 -12.66 -14.77
CA TYR A 120 -2.45 -12.10 -15.08
C TYR A 120 -2.96 -11.42 -13.81
N LEU A 121 -3.09 -10.09 -13.82
CA LEU A 121 -3.54 -9.36 -12.64
C LEU A 121 -5.05 -9.52 -12.49
N CYS A 122 -5.42 -10.11 -11.37
CA CYS A 122 -6.80 -10.31 -10.99
C CYS A 122 -7.18 -9.17 -10.05
N ARG A 123 -7.96 -8.21 -10.56
CA ARG A 123 -8.28 -6.95 -9.86
C ARG A 123 -8.92 -7.16 -8.49
N HIS A 124 -9.69 -8.24 -8.35
CA HIS A 124 -10.29 -8.66 -7.08
C HIS A 124 -9.26 -9.04 -6.00
N HIS A 125 -7.97 -9.17 -6.33
CA HIS A 125 -6.88 -9.36 -5.36
C HIS A 125 -6.23 -8.05 -4.93
N LEU A 126 -6.63 -6.90 -5.51
CA LEU A 126 -6.12 -5.58 -5.14
C LEU A 126 -7.13 -4.82 -4.26
N PRO A 127 -6.66 -4.09 -3.23
CA PRO A 127 -7.53 -3.33 -2.32
C PRO A 127 -8.50 -2.36 -3.00
N CYS A 128 -8.09 -1.77 -4.14
CA CYS A 128 -8.88 -0.78 -4.88
C CYS A 128 -9.45 -1.29 -6.20
N GLY A 129 -9.19 -2.55 -6.58
CA GLY A 129 -9.55 -3.07 -7.92
C GLY A 129 -8.68 -2.53 -9.08
N TYR A 130 -7.64 -1.74 -8.80
CA TYR A 130 -6.66 -1.24 -9.77
C TYR A 130 -5.33 -0.99 -9.08
N LEU A 131 -4.22 -1.00 -9.82
CA LEU A 131 -2.87 -0.73 -9.34
C LEU A 131 -2.72 0.73 -8.91
N LEU A 132 -2.65 0.98 -7.61
CA LEU A 132 -2.25 2.29 -7.08
C LEU A 132 -0.72 2.44 -6.99
N HIS A 133 -0.02 1.33 -6.74
CA HIS A 133 1.44 1.28 -6.72
C HIS A 133 2.00 0.17 -7.60
N GLY A 134 3.25 0.39 -8.05
CA GLY A 134 4.04 -0.58 -8.80
C GLY A 134 4.64 -1.71 -7.96
N TRP A 135 4.15 -1.97 -6.74
CA TRP A 135 4.64 -3.04 -5.86
C TRP A 135 3.48 -3.63 -5.03
N PHE A 136 3.56 -4.93 -4.69
CA PHE A 136 2.55 -5.66 -3.92
C PHE A 136 3.08 -7.04 -3.49
N PRO A 137 2.49 -7.68 -2.46
CA PRO A 137 2.84 -9.05 -2.10
C PRO A 137 2.28 -10.06 -3.13
N ILE A 138 3.08 -11.06 -3.48
CA ILE A 138 2.72 -12.13 -4.43
C ILE A 138 2.91 -13.52 -3.83
N LEU A 139 2.15 -14.49 -4.34
CA LEU A 139 2.40 -15.91 -4.17
C LEU A 139 3.13 -16.43 -5.40
N VAL A 140 4.29 -17.06 -5.23
CA VAL A 140 5.07 -17.63 -6.34
C VAL A 140 5.34 -19.13 -6.17
N GLU A 141 5.21 -19.89 -7.26
CA GLU A 141 5.59 -21.30 -7.34
C GLU A 141 7.08 -21.43 -7.69
N LYS A 142 7.91 -21.78 -6.69
CA LYS A 142 9.39 -21.87 -6.81
C LYS A 142 9.94 -22.62 -8.04
N ARG A 143 9.20 -23.60 -8.58
CA ARG A 143 9.64 -24.42 -9.72
C ARG A 143 9.31 -23.81 -11.09
N SER A 144 8.18 -23.13 -11.21
CA SER A 144 7.66 -22.62 -12.50
C SER A 144 7.80 -21.11 -12.64
N GLY A 145 7.91 -20.38 -11.52
CA GLY A 145 7.81 -18.93 -11.48
C GLY A 145 6.40 -18.39 -11.76
N LEU A 146 5.38 -19.25 -11.87
CA LEU A 146 3.99 -18.79 -11.93
C LEU A 146 3.68 -18.02 -10.64
N ALA A 147 3.03 -16.88 -10.79
CA ALA A 147 2.71 -15.98 -9.69
C ALA A 147 1.28 -15.45 -9.79
N ILE A 148 0.71 -15.12 -8.64
CA ILE A 148 -0.49 -14.28 -8.49
C ILE A 148 -0.20 -13.24 -7.40
N VAL A 149 -0.90 -12.11 -7.43
CA VAL A 149 -0.97 -11.23 -6.26
C VAL A 149 -1.64 -12.00 -5.12
N VAL A 150 -1.11 -11.91 -3.90
CA VAL A 150 -1.80 -12.39 -2.70
C VAL A 150 -3.17 -11.70 -2.67
N PRO A 151 -4.32 -12.38 -2.52
CA PRO A 151 -5.60 -11.68 -2.40
C PRO A 151 -5.59 -10.72 -1.22
N PHE A 152 -6.10 -9.49 -1.40
CA PHE A 152 -6.02 -8.44 -0.37
C PHE A 152 -6.65 -8.84 0.97
N ASP A 153 -7.58 -9.80 0.98
CA ASP A 153 -8.15 -10.44 2.18
C ASP A 153 -7.10 -11.06 3.13
N TYR A 154 -5.88 -11.33 2.63
CA TYR A 154 -4.75 -11.87 3.39
C TYR A 154 -3.64 -10.85 3.67
N TRP A 155 -3.79 -9.58 3.29
CA TRP A 155 -2.79 -8.55 3.54
C TRP A 155 -2.91 -8.04 5.00
N PRO A 156 -1.79 -7.73 5.67
CA PRO A 156 -1.84 -6.99 6.94
C PRO A 156 -2.55 -5.64 6.79
N GLU A 157 -3.25 -5.19 7.84
CA GLU A 157 -4.04 -3.94 7.79
C GLU A 157 -3.13 -2.72 7.55
N GLU A 158 -1.90 -2.75 8.05
CA GLU A 158 -0.86 -1.73 7.84
C GLU A 158 -0.44 -1.65 6.36
N LEU A 159 -0.39 -2.80 5.68
CA LEU A 159 -0.03 -2.90 4.27
C LEU A 159 -1.16 -2.36 3.38
N LEU A 160 -2.42 -2.67 3.72
CA LEU A 160 -3.59 -2.10 3.06
C LEU A 160 -3.62 -0.57 3.22
N ALA A 161 -3.45 -0.07 4.45
CA ALA A 161 -3.46 1.36 4.78
C ALA A 161 -2.31 2.17 4.13
N LEU A 162 -1.17 1.52 3.88
CA LEU A 162 -0.06 2.10 3.11
C LEU A 162 -0.38 2.12 1.61
N TRP A 163 -0.87 1.00 1.07
CA TRP A 163 -1.07 0.79 -0.36
C TRP A 163 -2.25 1.55 -0.96
N GLN A 164 -3.12 2.13 -0.14
CA GLN A 164 -4.31 2.87 -0.57
C GLN A 164 -4.09 4.40 -0.70
N ARG A 165 -2.85 4.90 -0.55
CA ARG A 165 -2.53 6.34 -0.59
C ARG A 165 -2.05 6.81 -1.98
N PRO A 166 -2.54 7.94 -2.53
CA PRO A 166 -2.02 8.50 -3.78
C PRO A 166 -0.52 8.81 -3.71
N ILE A 167 0.19 8.63 -4.83
CA ILE A 167 1.63 8.92 -4.96
C ILE A 167 1.89 10.44 -4.99
N ASN A 168 0.97 11.19 -5.60
CA ASN A 168 1.09 12.60 -5.92
C ASN A 168 0.76 13.56 -4.76
N GLU A 169 0.21 13.06 -3.65
CA GLU A 169 0.04 13.82 -2.39
C GLU A 169 1.31 13.82 -1.52
N GLN A 170 2.35 13.06 -1.90
CA GLN A 170 3.53 12.80 -1.05
C GLN A 170 4.78 13.60 -1.43
N ALA A 171 4.74 14.42 -2.49
CA ALA A 171 5.94 15.01 -3.08
C ALA A 171 6.27 16.43 -2.55
N SER A 172 5.29 17.33 -2.47
CA SER A 172 5.53 18.74 -2.12
C SER A 172 5.78 18.96 -0.62
N GLU A 173 5.01 18.31 0.25
CA GLU A 173 5.19 18.44 1.70
C GLU A 173 6.51 17.83 2.20
N LEU A 174 7.07 16.86 1.45
CA LEU A 174 8.33 16.22 1.76
C LEU A 174 9.54 17.17 1.60
N GLU A 175 9.50 18.07 0.61
CA GLU A 175 10.55 19.06 0.38
C GLU A 175 10.54 20.15 1.46
N ASP A 176 9.35 20.66 1.81
CA ASP A 176 9.19 21.64 2.89
C ASP A 176 9.59 21.06 4.25
N TRP A 177 9.31 19.79 4.51
CA TRP A 177 9.72 19.10 5.74
C TRP A 177 11.23 18.84 5.79
N LEU A 178 11.86 18.41 4.68
CA LEU A 178 13.31 18.21 4.59
C LEU A 178 14.12 19.47 4.89
N ASN A 179 13.65 20.63 4.41
CA ASN A 179 14.27 21.92 4.67
C ASN A 179 14.21 22.33 6.15
N GLN A 180 13.22 21.84 6.91
CA GLN A 180 13.07 22.09 8.34
C GLN A 180 13.88 21.12 9.22
N VAL A 181 14.06 19.86 8.79
CA VAL A 181 14.70 18.80 9.59
C VAL A 181 16.24 18.82 9.52
N ALA A 182 16.85 19.56 8.58
CA ALA A 182 18.31 19.62 8.39
C ALA A 182 19.15 20.08 9.61
N VAL A 183 18.51 20.57 10.67
CA VAL A 183 19.13 21.04 11.92
C VAL A 183 19.24 19.94 12.99
N ALA A 184 18.48 18.83 12.87
CA ALA A 184 18.43 17.76 13.88
C ALA A 184 19.07 16.46 13.38
N ASN A 185 20.02 15.92 14.15
CA ASN A 185 20.77 14.69 13.81
C ASN A 185 19.87 13.45 13.69
N ALA A 186 19.43 13.14 12.46
CA ALA A 186 18.85 11.85 12.09
C ALA A 186 19.30 11.46 10.67
N GLY A 187 20.56 11.04 10.54
CA GLY A 187 21.17 10.69 9.25
C GLY A 187 20.43 9.63 8.44
N SER A 188 19.63 8.77 9.09
CA SER A 188 18.78 7.76 8.44
C SER A 188 17.48 8.34 7.86
N VAL A 189 16.84 9.27 8.57
CA VAL A 189 15.57 9.90 8.12
C VAL A 189 15.81 10.73 6.87
N LYS A 190 16.86 11.57 6.88
CA LYS A 190 17.25 12.37 5.72
C LYS A 190 17.55 11.49 4.49
N ARG A 191 18.26 10.35 4.67
CA ARG A 191 18.56 9.41 3.58
C ARG A 191 17.32 8.75 2.97
N PHE A 192 16.36 8.31 3.79
CA PHE A 192 15.12 7.70 3.33
C PHE A 192 14.28 8.67 2.47
N LEU A 193 14.28 9.96 2.81
CA LEU A 193 13.51 10.99 2.09
C LEU A 193 14.25 11.48 0.83
N GLU A 194 15.58 11.61 0.90
CA GLU A 194 16.42 11.85 -0.28
C GLU A 194 16.31 10.67 -1.28
N PHE A 195 16.19 9.44 -0.78
CA PHE A 195 15.86 8.26 -1.58
C PHE A 195 14.46 8.40 -2.22
N TRP A 196 13.43 8.75 -1.45
CA TRP A 196 12.05 8.80 -1.95
C TRP A 196 11.82 9.94 -2.95
N LEU A 197 12.41 11.12 -2.73
CA LEU A 197 12.38 12.21 -3.73
C LEU A 197 13.07 11.83 -5.04
N LYS A 198 14.13 11.02 -4.99
CA LYS A 198 14.74 10.47 -6.21
C LYS A 198 13.83 9.48 -6.93
N VAL A 199 13.04 8.66 -6.22
CA VAL A 199 11.97 7.85 -6.84
C VAL A 199 10.98 8.76 -7.57
N CYS A 200 10.47 9.80 -6.89
CA CYS A 200 9.50 10.73 -7.44
C CYS A 200 10.03 11.58 -8.62
N ARG A 201 11.35 11.77 -8.72
CA ARG A 201 12.02 12.56 -9.77
C ARG A 201 12.65 11.72 -10.90
N GLY A 202 12.74 10.39 -10.76
CA GLY A 202 13.39 9.51 -11.73
C GLY A 202 14.93 9.50 -11.66
N GLU A 203 15.52 9.84 -10.51
CA GLU A 203 16.97 9.81 -10.28
C GLU A 203 17.45 8.44 -9.76
N PRO A 204 18.75 8.07 -9.86
CA PRO A 204 19.25 6.78 -9.36
C PRO A 204 19.39 6.71 -7.82
N ILE A 205 19.05 5.56 -7.25
CA ILE A 205 18.76 5.38 -5.82
C ILE A 205 19.39 4.11 -5.24
N GLY A 206 19.65 4.09 -3.93
CA GLY A 206 20.25 2.93 -3.25
C GLY A 206 19.79 2.76 -1.79
N LYS A 207 19.28 1.56 -1.49
CA LYS A 207 19.15 0.79 -0.24
C LYS A 207 18.74 1.47 1.09
N GLU A 208 17.68 0.91 1.73
CA GLU A 208 17.18 0.96 3.17
C GLU A 208 15.75 1.61 3.44
N GLU A 209 14.94 1.14 4.45
CA GLU A 209 13.41 1.17 4.54
C GLU A 209 12.66 1.84 5.79
N VAL A 210 11.29 2.10 5.76
CA VAL A 210 10.25 2.19 6.93
C VAL A 210 8.71 2.56 6.59
N PRO A 211 7.63 2.29 7.43
CA PRO A 211 6.14 2.47 7.15
C PRO A 211 5.17 3.32 8.12
N LEU A 212 3.79 3.15 8.14
CA LEU A 212 2.69 4.15 8.53
C LEU A 212 1.34 3.69 9.27
N LEU A 213 0.41 4.63 9.69
CA LEU A 213 -0.88 4.44 10.48
C LEU A 213 -2.22 5.10 9.93
N PRO A 214 -3.47 4.75 10.39
CA PRO A 214 -4.80 5.17 9.82
C PRO A 214 -5.45 6.55 10.17
N VAL A 215 -5.88 6.81 11.41
CA VAL A 215 -6.45 8.11 11.92
C VAL A 215 -5.51 8.67 12.98
N VAL A 216 -5.26 9.99 12.92
CA VAL A 216 -4.28 10.67 13.77
C VAL A 216 -4.99 11.58 14.77
N LEU A 217 -4.59 11.49 16.03
CA LEU A 217 -4.98 12.41 17.09
C LEU A 217 -3.81 13.37 17.30
N THR A 218 -4.08 14.66 17.40
CA THR A 218 -3.09 15.55 18.01
C THR A 218 -2.95 15.25 19.49
N GLU A 219 -1.81 15.66 20.08
CA GLU A 219 -1.63 15.53 21.52
C GLU A 219 -2.67 16.36 22.30
N SER A 220 -3.11 17.51 21.76
CA SER A 220 -4.21 18.32 22.28
C SER A 220 -5.54 17.56 22.30
N SER A 221 -5.96 16.93 21.20
CA SER A 221 -7.22 16.17 21.18
C SER A 221 -7.13 14.90 22.01
N ALA A 222 -5.99 14.21 22.03
CA ALA A 222 -5.75 13.06 22.89
C ALA A 222 -5.73 13.42 24.39
N ASN A 223 -5.27 14.62 24.77
CA ASN A 223 -5.37 15.13 26.13
C ASN A 223 -6.84 15.42 26.47
N TYR A 224 -7.53 16.20 25.64
CA TYR A 224 -8.94 16.52 25.84
C TYR A 224 -9.83 15.28 25.97
N LEU A 225 -9.68 14.29 25.08
CA LEU A 225 -10.45 13.05 25.14
C LEU A 225 -10.17 12.23 26.41
N ARG A 226 -8.93 12.26 26.94
CA ARG A 226 -8.58 11.65 28.23
C ARG A 226 -9.19 12.40 29.41
N ASP A 227 -9.11 13.73 29.40
CA ASP A 227 -9.64 14.58 30.47
C ASP A 227 -11.17 14.52 30.53
N LEU A 228 -11.85 14.49 29.37
CA LEU A 228 -13.30 14.35 29.26
C LEU A 228 -13.77 12.96 29.74
N CYS A 229 -13.00 11.90 29.45
CA CYS A 229 -13.22 10.56 30.03
C CYS A 229 -13.02 10.51 31.57
N ALA A 230 -12.39 11.49 32.19
CA ALA A 230 -12.10 11.52 33.63
C ALA A 230 -13.10 12.33 34.46
N GLN A 231 -14.11 12.97 33.84
CA GLN A 231 -15.07 13.82 34.56
C GLN A 231 -16.18 13.01 35.26
N PRO A 232 -16.62 13.39 36.48
CA PRO A 232 -17.66 12.66 37.20
C PRO A 232 -19.02 12.88 36.55
N GLY A 233 -19.53 11.87 35.84
CA GLY A 233 -20.82 11.93 35.14
C GLY A 233 -20.85 11.20 33.79
N GLY A 234 -19.69 10.88 33.21
CA GLY A 234 -19.62 9.93 32.10
C GLY A 234 -19.89 8.50 32.57
N ASP A 235 -20.50 7.67 31.71
CA ASP A 235 -20.92 6.29 32.04
C ASP A 235 -19.76 5.29 32.30
N GLY A 236 -18.52 5.77 32.27
CA GLY A 236 -17.29 5.00 32.48
C GLY A 236 -17.10 4.54 33.92
N LYS A 237 -17.64 3.37 34.26
CA LYS A 237 -17.17 2.60 35.42
C LYS A 237 -15.74 2.08 35.15
N ASP A 238 -14.79 2.54 35.96
CA ASP A 238 -13.43 2.00 36.10
C ASP A 238 -12.53 1.92 34.84
N GLY A 239 -12.81 2.69 33.79
CA GLY A 239 -11.92 2.75 32.62
C GLY A 239 -12.21 3.89 31.66
N MET A 240 -11.16 4.36 30.97
CA MET A 240 -11.29 5.26 29.84
C MET A 240 -12.12 4.57 28.75
N LEU A 241 -13.29 5.13 28.42
CA LEU A 241 -14.11 4.60 27.33
C LEU A 241 -13.35 4.73 26.00
N PRO A 242 -13.39 3.70 25.13
CA PRO A 242 -12.83 3.81 23.79
C PRO A 242 -13.53 4.91 23.00
N ILE A 243 -12.80 5.55 22.09
CA ILE A 243 -13.32 6.60 21.22
C ILE A 243 -13.65 6.00 19.87
N ARG A 244 -14.92 6.06 19.45
CA ARG A 244 -15.35 5.60 18.14
C ARG A 244 -15.29 6.73 17.12
N VAL A 245 -14.67 6.46 15.97
CA VAL A 245 -14.76 7.30 14.77
C VAL A 245 -15.79 6.69 13.82
N SER A 246 -16.80 7.48 13.45
CA SER A 246 -17.95 7.06 12.65
C SER A 246 -18.17 8.00 11.47
N VAL A 247 -18.93 7.53 10.47
CA VAL A 247 -19.43 8.37 9.36
C VAL A 247 -20.95 8.33 9.36
N ALA A 248 -21.57 9.50 9.33
CA ALA A 248 -23.02 9.68 9.38
C ALA A 248 -23.52 10.49 8.17
N GLY A 249 -24.67 10.09 7.62
CA GLY A 249 -25.34 10.80 6.53
C GLY A 249 -26.34 11.84 7.06
N SER A 250 -26.31 13.05 6.50
CA SER A 250 -27.33 14.07 6.74
C SER A 250 -28.59 13.84 5.88
N ALA A 251 -29.71 14.44 6.27
CA ALA A 251 -30.97 14.37 5.53
C ALA A 251 -30.90 15.01 4.11
N VAL A 252 -29.81 15.71 3.78
CA VAL A 252 -29.58 16.36 2.48
C VAL A 252 -28.54 15.59 1.64
N GLY A 253 -28.08 14.43 2.10
CA GLY A 253 -27.16 13.54 1.37
C GLY A 253 -25.66 13.76 1.63
N ALA A 254 -25.27 14.81 2.35
CA ALA A 254 -23.88 15.03 2.75
C ALA A 254 -23.46 14.05 3.87
N MET A 255 -22.28 13.46 3.76
CA MET A 255 -21.67 12.64 4.80
C MET A 255 -20.74 13.48 5.66
N HIS A 256 -20.66 13.19 6.96
CA HIS A 256 -19.72 13.82 7.89
C HIS A 256 -19.15 12.78 8.84
N THR A 257 -18.00 13.10 9.42
CA THR A 257 -17.32 12.23 10.40
C THR A 257 -17.68 12.67 11.81
N SER A 258 -17.98 11.73 12.69
CA SER A 258 -18.19 11.98 14.12
C SER A 258 -17.15 11.24 14.97
N VAL A 259 -16.86 11.80 16.13
CA VAL A 259 -15.96 11.24 17.15
C VAL A 259 -16.74 11.22 18.44
N ASP A 260 -17.13 10.02 18.86
CA ASP A 260 -18.06 9.78 19.97
C ASP A 260 -17.51 8.73 20.94
N TYR A 261 -18.11 8.62 22.12
CA TYR A 261 -17.79 7.54 23.04
C TYR A 261 -18.35 6.20 22.56
N GLU A 262 -17.53 5.17 22.64
CA GLU A 262 -18.04 3.80 22.57
C GLU A 262 -18.58 3.38 23.94
N SER A 263 -19.88 3.07 23.98
CA SER A 263 -20.57 2.51 25.14
C SER A 263 -21.06 1.06 24.90
N GLU A 264 -21.09 0.60 23.64
CA GLU A 264 -21.37 -0.79 23.29
C GLU A 264 -20.09 -1.66 23.29
N PRO A 265 -20.20 -2.98 23.48
CA PRO A 265 -19.05 -3.88 23.40
C PRO A 265 -18.43 -3.92 22.00
N ILE A 266 -17.14 -3.59 21.89
CA ILE A 266 -16.37 -3.64 20.63
C ILE A 266 -16.43 -5.05 20.00
N ASP A 267 -16.90 -5.14 18.76
CA ASP A 267 -16.92 -6.39 18.00
C ASP A 267 -15.74 -6.45 17.03
N ARG A 268 -14.68 -7.18 17.41
CA ARG A 268 -13.45 -7.33 16.59
C ARG A 268 -13.68 -7.86 15.17
N LYS A 269 -14.84 -8.45 14.85
CA LYS A 269 -15.19 -8.85 13.47
C LYS A 269 -15.72 -7.69 12.63
N ARG A 270 -16.29 -6.67 13.27
CA ARG A 270 -16.89 -5.49 12.63
C ARG A 270 -16.08 -4.21 12.86
N ASP A 271 -15.17 -4.20 13.82
CA ASP A 271 -14.35 -3.07 14.22
C ASP A 271 -12.84 -3.34 14.07
N VAL A 272 -12.09 -2.27 13.81
CA VAL A 272 -10.64 -2.15 13.95
C VAL A 272 -10.37 -1.29 15.18
N THR A 273 -9.33 -1.64 15.95
CA THR A 273 -8.92 -0.86 17.12
C THR A 273 -7.41 -0.74 17.21
N TYR A 274 -6.92 0.45 17.54
CA TYR A 274 -5.52 0.68 17.86
C TYR A 274 -5.39 1.78 18.91
N LYS A 275 -4.17 1.97 19.43
CA LYS A 275 -3.89 3.00 20.41
C LYS A 275 -3.03 4.10 19.81
N HIS A 276 -3.37 5.34 20.15
CA HIS A 276 -2.63 6.52 19.72
C HIS A 276 -2.69 7.58 20.82
N HIS A 277 -1.53 8.12 21.25
CA HIS A 277 -1.40 8.99 22.42
C HIS A 277 -2.10 8.47 23.70
N GLY A 278 -2.16 7.14 23.87
CA GLY A 278 -2.81 6.46 25.00
C GLY A 278 -4.32 6.28 24.86
N VAL A 279 -4.98 6.99 23.94
CA VAL A 279 -6.39 6.83 23.59
C VAL A 279 -6.58 5.52 22.82
N GLN A 280 -7.60 4.74 23.15
CA GLN A 280 -8.02 3.61 22.30
C GLN A 280 -9.06 4.09 21.29
N LEU A 281 -8.71 4.00 20.01
CA LEU A 281 -9.62 4.29 18.90
C LEU A 281 -10.33 3.02 18.46
N VAL A 282 -11.58 3.18 18.05
CA VAL A 282 -12.45 2.14 17.48
C VAL A 282 -13.01 2.68 16.16
N ILE A 283 -12.90 1.93 15.09
CA ILE A 283 -13.41 2.31 13.78
C ILE A 283 -14.14 1.10 13.21
N SER A 284 -15.40 1.25 12.78
CA SER A 284 -16.05 0.13 12.09
C SER A 284 -15.34 -0.14 10.77
N ARG A 285 -15.15 -1.42 10.41
CA ARG A 285 -14.52 -1.83 9.14
C ARG A 285 -15.24 -1.27 7.90
N LYS A 286 -16.51 -0.91 8.05
CA LYS A 286 -17.30 -0.18 7.03
C LYS A 286 -16.97 1.30 6.96
N ALA A 287 -16.70 1.96 8.09
CA ALA A 287 -16.30 3.36 8.14
C ALA A 287 -14.82 3.57 7.80
N LEU A 288 -13.97 2.57 8.03
CA LEU A 288 -12.52 2.62 7.85
C LEU A 288 -12.07 3.29 6.53
N PRO A 289 -12.52 2.87 5.32
CA PRO A 289 -12.08 3.52 4.07
C PRO A 289 -12.51 4.99 3.95
N TYR A 290 -13.56 5.40 4.64
CA TYR A 290 -14.07 6.77 4.63
C TYR A 290 -13.40 7.67 5.67
N VAL A 291 -12.64 7.13 6.61
CA VAL A 291 -11.95 7.90 7.66
C VAL A 291 -10.43 7.81 7.57
N MET A 292 -9.88 7.08 6.59
CA MET A 292 -8.43 7.02 6.34
C MET A 292 -7.85 8.42 6.19
N GLY A 293 -6.77 8.74 6.93
CA GLY A 293 -6.15 10.05 6.92
C GLY A 293 -6.84 11.11 7.77
N THR A 294 -7.96 10.80 8.44
CA THR A 294 -8.63 11.76 9.34
C THR A 294 -7.67 12.22 10.43
N LYS A 295 -7.65 13.54 10.65
CA LYS A 295 -6.99 14.18 11.79
C LYS A 295 -8.06 14.73 12.72
N VAL A 296 -7.99 14.36 14.00
CA VAL A 296 -8.83 14.94 15.06
C VAL A 296 -7.98 15.89 15.89
N ASP A 297 -8.39 17.15 15.96
CA ASP A 297 -7.72 18.20 16.73
C ASP A 297 -8.66 18.83 17.77
N TYR A 298 -8.05 19.56 18.71
CA TYR A 298 -8.76 20.34 19.72
C TYR A 298 -8.03 21.67 19.90
N PRO A 299 -8.39 22.70 19.11
CA PRO A 299 -7.80 24.02 19.26
C PRO A 299 -8.20 24.63 20.62
N GLN A 300 -7.24 25.24 21.31
CA GLN A 300 -7.54 25.99 22.53
C GLN A 300 -8.29 27.27 22.16
N ALA A 301 -9.56 27.36 22.54
CA ALA A 301 -10.44 28.45 22.14
C ALA A 301 -10.15 29.78 22.85
N ASP A 302 -10.26 30.87 22.09
CA ASP A 302 -10.10 32.27 22.51
C ASP A 302 -11.42 32.93 22.99
N GLY A 303 -12.38 32.12 23.46
CA GLY A 303 -13.60 32.61 24.12
C GLY A 303 -14.93 32.16 23.51
N SER A 304 -14.93 31.30 22.49
CA SER A 304 -16.11 30.56 22.04
C SER A 304 -16.06 29.09 22.49
N HIS A 305 -17.19 28.38 22.48
CA HIS A 305 -17.27 27.01 22.98
C HIS A 305 -16.33 26.08 22.18
N PRO A 306 -15.32 25.45 22.81
CA PRO A 306 -14.38 24.60 22.08
C PRO A 306 -15.05 23.29 21.65
N VAL A 307 -14.92 22.97 20.37
CA VAL A 307 -15.44 21.75 19.73
C VAL A 307 -14.26 20.99 19.15
N LEU A 308 -14.34 19.65 19.10
CA LEU A 308 -13.36 18.85 18.37
C LEU A 308 -13.40 19.19 16.87
N GLU A 309 -12.26 19.55 16.31
CA GLU A 309 -12.12 19.75 14.87
C GLU A 309 -11.76 18.42 14.23
N ILE A 310 -12.64 17.91 13.36
CA ILE A 310 -12.45 16.66 12.64
C ILE A 310 -12.18 17.02 11.18
N ASN A 311 -10.90 17.03 10.80
CA ASN A 311 -10.51 17.17 9.41
C ASN A 311 -10.40 15.77 8.80
N ASN A 312 -11.37 15.41 7.96
CA ASN A 312 -11.35 14.17 7.20
C ASN A 312 -11.18 14.50 5.70
N PRO A 313 -10.04 14.14 5.07
CA PRO A 313 -9.77 14.48 3.67
C PRO A 313 -10.71 13.80 2.66
N ASN A 314 -11.60 12.90 3.11
CA ASN A 314 -12.58 12.21 2.26
C ASN A 314 -13.92 12.97 2.15
N PHE A 315 -14.12 14.07 2.88
CA PHE A 315 -15.34 14.89 2.86
C PHE A 315 -15.00 16.39 2.91
N ASP A 316 -15.33 17.11 1.83
CA ASP A 316 -15.28 18.60 1.72
C ASP A 316 -16.43 19.30 2.46
#